data_AF-A0A3B3ZVE8-F1
#
_entry.id   AF-A0A3B3ZVE8-F1
#
_cell.length_a   1.000
_cell.length_b   1.000
_cell.length_c   1.000
_cell.angle_alpha   90.00
_cell.angle_beta   90.00
_cell.angle_gamma   90.00
#
_symmetry.space_group_name_H-M   'P 1'
#
loop_
_entity.id
_entity.type
_entity.pdbx_description
1 polymer ?
#
loop_
_entity_poly.entity_id
_entity_poly.type
_entity_poly.pdbx_seq_one_letter_code
_entity_poly.pdbx_strand_id
1 'polypeptide(L)'
;KREEKMAKNKNNKVIASSKKADKTSKDHMKQIPFRLREIMRSKEQMKLGPRKKKKLKQGKQEGDGDIPVPHFKRRKEESEKAYLKRMDAATRHVLFLSQNQVERKPELDPDQQERPADKGKSEKKKYAKERVLKMQQKKLDKQETKLEKEMFDVPFGEVSMAPPSLTVKPRKAQDKSQNSSKDLLLNSLLGHKVASHPAKPSMARQRIMEEERQRVVEAYRHMKKQKQQLQDKKNLTLNTH
;
A
#
# COMPACT_ATOMS: atom_id res chain seq x y z
N LYS A 1 39.18 32.57 -59.64
CA LYS A 1 39.35 32.89 -58.20
C LYS A 1 37.98 33.28 -57.62
N ARG A 2 37.78 33.07 -56.30
CA ARG A 2 36.85 33.70 -55.33
C ARG A 2 35.71 34.62 -55.87
N GLU A 3 34.43 34.36 -55.55
CA GLU A 3 33.62 34.97 -54.45
C GLU A 3 33.38 36.50 -54.61
N GLU A 4 32.19 37.10 -54.46
CA GLU A 4 30.82 36.62 -54.13
C GLU A 4 29.74 37.38 -54.99
N LYS A 5 28.81 38.29 -54.61
CA LYS A 5 28.24 38.83 -53.33
C LYS A 5 26.77 39.32 -53.45
N MET A 6 25.77 38.41 -53.41
CA MET A 6 24.32 38.70 -53.23
C MET A 6 23.64 39.49 -54.41
N ALA A 7 22.33 39.82 -54.47
CA ALA A 7 21.26 39.87 -53.46
C ALA A 7 19.82 39.85 -54.06
N LYS A 8 18.81 39.81 -53.16
CA LYS A 8 17.38 40.13 -53.37
C LYS A 8 16.56 39.15 -54.22
N ASN A 9 15.77 38.32 -53.53
CA ASN A 9 14.33 38.31 -53.80
C ASN A 9 13.59 38.59 -52.49
N LYS A 10 12.60 39.49 -52.54
CA LYS A 10 11.74 39.83 -51.40
C LYS A 10 10.37 39.24 -51.69
N ASN A 11 9.79 38.49 -50.74
CA ASN A 11 8.37 38.51 -50.39
C ASN A 11 8.04 37.31 -49.50
N ASN A 12 7.64 37.57 -48.25
CA ASN A 12 6.53 36.83 -47.66
C ASN A 12 5.82 37.68 -46.60
N LYS A 13 4.49 37.70 -46.67
CA LYS A 13 3.63 38.70 -46.02
C LYS A 13 3.29 38.25 -44.60
N VAL A 14 3.86 38.92 -43.58
CA VAL A 14 3.56 38.61 -42.18
C VAL A 14 2.12 39.02 -41.84
N ILE A 15 1.21 38.05 -41.84
CA ILE A 15 -0.16 38.24 -41.35
C ILE A 15 -0.12 38.17 -39.82
N ALA A 16 -0.22 39.33 -39.18
CA ALA A 16 -0.23 39.46 -37.73
C ALA A 16 -1.56 38.96 -37.13
N SER A 17 -1.68 37.66 -36.84
CA SER A 17 -2.86 37.12 -36.19
C SER A 17 -2.95 37.60 -34.72
N SER A 18 -3.88 38.52 -34.45
CA SER A 18 -4.09 39.19 -33.16
C SER A 18 -4.70 38.27 -32.10
N LYS A 19 -3.88 37.39 -31.51
CA LYS A 19 -4.31 36.51 -30.42
C LYS A 19 -4.41 37.26 -29.09
N LYS A 20 -5.48 38.03 -28.90
CA LYS A 20 -6.03 38.29 -27.55
C LYS A 20 -6.46 36.93 -27.00
N ALA A 21 -5.76 36.45 -25.97
CA ALA A 21 -6.08 35.19 -25.30
C ALA A 21 -6.97 35.48 -24.09
N ASP A 22 -8.25 35.12 -24.17
CA ASP A 22 -9.24 35.47 -23.16
C ASP A 22 -8.97 34.83 -21.79
N LYS A 23 -9.40 35.54 -20.73
CA LYS A 23 -9.21 35.15 -19.33
C LYS A 23 -10.07 33.93 -18.90
N THR A 24 -10.74 33.27 -19.84
CA THR A 24 -11.65 32.13 -19.62
C THR A 24 -10.96 30.76 -19.62
N SER A 25 -9.66 30.69 -19.95
CA SER A 25 -8.90 29.43 -20.12
C SER A 25 -8.85 28.50 -18.90
N LYS A 26 -9.10 28.98 -17.67
CA LYS A 26 -9.10 28.14 -16.46
C LYS A 26 -10.34 27.27 -16.27
N ASP A 27 -11.50 27.65 -16.79
CA ASP A 27 -12.76 26.95 -16.50
C ASP A 27 -13.06 25.82 -17.48
N HIS A 28 -12.72 25.97 -18.76
CA HIS A 28 -12.78 24.90 -19.76
C HIS A 28 -12.04 23.63 -19.31
N MET A 29 -10.93 23.77 -18.58
CA MET A 29 -10.18 22.65 -18.00
C MET A 29 -10.92 21.93 -16.86
N LYS A 30 -11.96 22.51 -16.25
CA LYS A 30 -12.86 21.83 -15.31
C LYS A 30 -13.95 21.04 -16.04
N GLN A 31 -14.39 21.52 -17.20
CA GLN A 31 -15.39 20.86 -18.05
C GLN A 31 -14.83 19.57 -18.71
N ILE A 32 -13.55 19.60 -19.12
CA ILE A 32 -12.87 18.45 -19.76
C ILE A 32 -12.76 17.26 -18.80
N PRO A 33 -13.17 16.03 -19.19
CA PRO A 33 -13.08 14.83 -18.37
C PRO A 33 -11.69 14.60 -17.75
N PHE A 34 -11.66 14.17 -16.49
CA PHE A 34 -10.44 14.08 -15.66
C PHE A 34 -9.26 13.40 -16.36
N ARG A 35 -9.49 12.25 -17.01
CA ARG A 35 -8.44 11.46 -17.66
C ARG A 35 -7.83 12.19 -18.87
N LEU A 36 -8.63 12.93 -19.64
CA LEU A 36 -8.14 13.75 -20.75
C LEU A 36 -7.39 14.99 -20.25
N ARG A 37 -7.91 15.64 -19.21
CA ARG A 37 -7.28 16.77 -18.49
C ARG A 37 -5.88 16.40 -17.96
N GLU A 38 -5.73 15.19 -17.43
CA GLU A 38 -4.45 14.64 -16.96
C GLU A 38 -3.49 14.33 -18.11
N ILE A 39 -3.97 13.70 -19.20
CA ILE A 39 -3.17 13.44 -20.41
C ILE A 39 -2.66 14.74 -21.05
N MET A 40 -3.50 15.79 -21.12
CA MET A 40 -3.09 17.10 -21.63
C MET A 40 -2.00 17.73 -20.75
N ARG A 41 -2.19 17.78 -19.43
CA ARG A 41 -1.20 18.28 -18.47
C ARG A 41 0.12 17.50 -18.54
N SER A 42 0.06 16.18 -18.77
CA SER A 42 1.25 15.34 -18.96
C SER A 42 1.98 15.70 -20.27
N LYS A 43 1.26 15.82 -21.40
CA LYS A 43 1.83 16.24 -22.69
C LYS A 43 2.46 17.65 -22.60
N GLU A 44 1.86 18.58 -21.87
CA GLU A 44 2.46 19.89 -21.59
C GLU A 44 3.76 19.80 -20.78
N GLN A 45 3.79 19.00 -19.71
CA GLN A 45 5.01 18.79 -18.92
C GLN A 45 6.14 18.10 -19.70
N MET A 46 5.81 17.29 -20.70
CA MET A 46 6.78 16.71 -21.62
C MET A 46 7.29 17.77 -22.62
N LYS A 47 6.40 18.57 -23.22
CA LYS A 47 6.78 19.70 -24.11
C LYS A 47 7.67 20.76 -23.42
N LEU A 48 7.48 21.00 -22.12
CA LEU A 48 8.26 21.99 -21.35
C LEU A 48 9.67 21.53 -20.97
N GLY A 49 10.00 20.24 -21.17
CA GLY A 49 11.33 19.68 -21.01
C GLY A 49 11.89 19.63 -19.57
N PRO A 50 13.06 19.00 -19.37
CA PRO A 50 13.66 18.84 -18.04
C PRO A 50 14.22 20.15 -17.45
N ARG A 51 14.55 21.15 -18.29
CA ARG A 51 15.26 22.37 -17.87
C ARG A 51 14.50 23.19 -16.81
N LYS A 52 13.17 23.30 -16.88
CA LYS A 52 12.38 24.03 -15.86
C LYS A 52 12.25 23.27 -14.53
N LYS A 53 12.52 21.96 -14.47
CA LYS A 53 12.42 21.15 -13.24
C LYS A 53 13.61 21.33 -12.28
N LYS A 54 14.72 21.94 -12.71
CA LYS A 54 15.93 22.14 -11.85
C LYS A 54 15.91 23.43 -11.01
N LYS A 55 15.21 24.50 -11.40
CA LYS A 55 15.27 25.81 -10.70
C LYS A 55 14.62 25.84 -9.29
N LEU A 56 13.92 24.78 -8.86
CA LEU A 56 13.44 24.62 -7.48
C LEU A 56 14.39 23.78 -6.58
N LYS A 57 15.61 23.48 -7.06
CA LYS A 57 16.64 22.71 -6.31
C LYS A 57 17.98 23.43 -6.18
N GLN A 58 18.01 24.76 -6.23
CA GLN A 58 19.18 25.54 -5.81
C GLN A 58 19.06 25.85 -4.32
N GLY A 59 19.84 25.12 -3.54
CA GLY A 59 19.81 25.04 -2.09
C GLY A 59 20.80 23.98 -1.57
N LYS A 60 21.91 23.80 -2.30
CA LYS A 60 23.07 23.03 -1.85
C LYS A 60 24.06 24.03 -1.28
N GLN A 61 24.15 24.10 0.04
CA GLN A 61 25.43 24.36 0.69
C GLN A 61 25.91 22.99 1.15
N GLU A 62 26.99 22.51 0.53
CA GLU A 62 27.67 21.29 0.93
C GLU A 62 28.93 21.75 1.67
N GLY A 63 28.94 21.51 2.98
CA GLY A 63 30.08 21.67 3.88
C GLY A 63 30.20 20.41 4.74
N ASP A 64 31.33 20.22 5.42
CA ASP A 64 31.74 18.94 5.98
C ASP A 64 30.78 18.38 7.05
N GLY A 65 29.91 17.46 6.63
CA GLY A 65 29.01 16.68 7.47
C GLY A 65 27.90 17.45 8.20
N ASP A 66 28.02 18.77 8.33
CA ASP A 66 27.23 19.53 9.30
C ASP A 66 25.83 19.94 8.80
N ILE A 67 24.90 20.12 9.73
CA ILE A 67 23.49 20.36 9.42
C ILE A 67 23.28 21.86 9.18
N PRO A 68 22.82 22.28 7.98
CA PRO A 68 22.64 23.70 7.68
C PRO A 68 21.50 24.30 8.52
N VAL A 69 21.87 25.12 9.52
CA VAL A 69 20.94 25.75 10.48
C VAL A 69 20.05 26.79 9.78
N PRO A 70 18.72 26.56 9.64
CA PRO A 70 17.87 27.46 8.86
C PRO A 70 17.62 28.78 9.60
N HIS A 71 17.78 29.91 8.90
CA HIS A 71 17.52 31.23 9.50
C HIS A 71 16.01 31.55 9.53
N PHE A 72 15.42 31.52 10.71
CA PHE A 72 14.00 31.77 10.94
C PHE A 72 13.67 33.26 11.08
N LYS A 73 13.49 33.92 9.94
CA LYS A 73 12.89 35.27 9.84
C LYS A 73 11.65 35.21 8.92
N ARG A 74 10.56 35.90 9.28
CA ARG A 74 9.34 36.01 8.46
C ARG A 74 9.60 36.88 7.23
N ARG A 75 9.10 36.48 6.07
CA ARG A 75 9.25 37.24 4.81
C ARG A 75 8.18 38.33 4.71
N LYS A 76 8.46 39.41 3.97
CA LYS A 76 7.55 40.58 3.82
C LYS A 76 6.13 40.20 3.36
N GLU A 77 6.01 39.24 2.46
CA GLU A 77 4.74 38.77 1.87
C GLU A 77 4.18 37.50 2.56
N GLU A 78 4.79 37.04 3.65
CA GLU A 78 4.46 35.77 4.29
C GLU A 78 3.56 35.97 5.50
N SER A 79 2.34 35.41 5.44
CA SER A 79 1.42 35.37 6.57
C SER A 79 1.98 34.49 7.70
N GLU A 80 1.61 34.79 8.94
CA GLU A 80 2.12 34.09 10.13
C GLU A 80 1.87 32.57 10.07
N LYS A 81 0.70 32.16 9.60
CA LYS A 81 0.35 30.75 9.40
C LYS A 81 1.18 30.05 8.30
N ALA A 82 1.74 30.80 7.35
CA ALA A 82 2.71 30.29 6.37
C ALA A 82 4.13 30.25 6.95
N TYR A 83 4.53 31.29 7.69
CA TYR A 83 5.81 31.36 8.40
C TYR A 83 5.96 30.21 9.40
N LEU A 84 4.97 30.01 10.28
CA LEU A 84 4.97 28.92 11.25
C LEU A 84 5.09 27.56 10.56
N LYS A 85 4.32 27.31 9.48
CA LYS A 85 4.45 26.07 8.68
C LYS A 85 5.83 25.87 8.05
N ARG A 86 6.50 26.95 7.61
CA ARG A 86 7.86 26.89 7.06
C ARG A 86 8.90 26.61 8.16
N MET A 87 8.73 27.21 9.33
CA MET A 87 9.54 26.96 10.52
C MET A 87 9.41 25.49 10.92
N ASP A 88 8.18 25.04 11.20
CA ASP A 88 7.77 23.65 11.46
C ASP A 88 8.42 22.62 10.52
N ALA A 89 8.32 22.84 9.21
CA ALA A 89 8.82 21.91 8.20
C ALA A 89 10.36 21.83 8.21
N ALA A 90 11.04 22.95 8.44
CA ALA A 90 12.48 22.99 8.54
C ALA A 90 12.99 22.41 9.88
N THR A 91 12.31 22.69 11.00
CA THR A 91 12.64 22.10 12.32
C THR A 91 12.52 20.58 12.29
N ARG A 92 11.44 20.03 11.70
CA ARG A 92 11.31 18.57 11.51
C ARG A 92 12.41 17.99 10.62
N HIS A 93 12.85 18.73 9.60
CA HIS A 93 13.95 18.30 8.71
C HIS A 93 15.32 18.35 9.40
N VAL A 94 15.61 19.38 10.20
CA VAL A 94 16.83 19.49 11.02
C VAL A 94 16.88 18.39 12.08
N LEU A 95 15.77 18.15 12.78
CA LEU A 95 15.65 17.06 13.76
C LEU A 95 15.89 15.69 13.11
N PHE A 96 15.27 15.44 11.95
CA PHE A 96 15.51 14.21 11.18
C PHE A 96 16.98 14.05 10.78
N LEU A 97 17.65 15.11 10.28
CA LEU A 97 19.08 15.04 9.95
C LEU A 97 19.94 14.77 11.18
N SER A 98 19.62 15.39 12.32
CA SER A 98 20.32 15.20 13.60
C SER A 98 20.23 13.74 14.08
N GLN A 99 19.02 13.17 14.07
CA GLN A 99 18.76 11.76 14.41
C GLN A 99 19.41 10.73 13.45
N ASN A 100 20.00 11.18 12.33
CA ASN A 100 20.70 10.34 11.36
C ASN A 100 22.20 10.68 11.25
N GLN A 101 22.75 11.47 12.18
CA GLN A 101 24.20 11.65 12.31
C GLN A 101 24.80 10.54 13.19
N VAL A 102 26.06 10.20 12.93
CA VAL A 102 26.89 9.44 13.88
C VAL A 102 27.24 10.38 15.04
N GLU A 103 27.35 9.84 16.26
CA GLU A 103 27.78 10.62 17.43
C GLU A 103 29.18 11.21 17.19
N ARG A 104 29.26 12.55 17.13
CA ARG A 104 30.54 13.24 17.01
C ARG A 104 31.27 13.17 18.35
N LYS A 105 32.41 12.50 18.38
CA LYS A 105 33.36 12.47 19.48
C LYS A 105 34.51 13.44 19.16
N PRO A 106 34.43 14.73 19.54
CA PRO A 106 35.42 15.75 19.16
C PRO A 106 36.79 15.58 19.86
N GLU A 107 36.89 14.63 20.80
CA GLU A 107 38.12 14.30 21.53
C GLU A 107 38.91 13.14 20.90
N LEU A 108 38.44 12.55 19.79
CA LEU A 108 39.23 11.62 18.98
C LEU A 108 39.83 12.32 17.75
N ASP A 109 41.03 11.88 17.35
CA ASP A 109 41.68 12.31 16.11
C ASP A 109 40.81 12.03 14.86
N PRO A 110 40.90 12.88 13.82
CA PRO A 110 39.99 12.84 12.68
C PRO A 110 40.02 11.52 11.89
N ASP A 111 41.15 10.81 11.87
CA ASP A 111 41.28 9.51 11.19
C ASP A 111 40.62 8.36 11.97
N GLN A 112 40.35 8.52 13.27
CA GLN A 112 39.66 7.54 14.11
C GLN A 112 38.14 7.78 14.18
N GLN A 113 37.63 8.86 13.59
CA GLN A 113 36.21 9.19 13.63
C GLN A 113 35.39 8.28 12.70
N GLU A 114 34.30 7.70 13.23
CA GLU A 114 33.37 6.87 12.45
C GLU A 114 32.71 7.68 11.32
N ARG A 115 33.20 7.47 10.09
CA ARG A 115 32.63 8.09 8.89
C ARG A 115 31.21 7.54 8.61
N PRO A 116 30.22 8.39 8.30
CA PRO A 116 28.84 7.96 8.10
C PRO A 116 28.75 6.94 6.96
N ALA A 117 28.16 5.78 7.24
CA ALA A 117 28.17 4.60 6.36
C ALA A 117 27.67 4.92 4.94
N ASP A 118 28.44 4.50 3.93
CA ASP A 118 28.16 4.89 2.54
C ASP A 118 26.82 4.34 2.02
N LYS A 119 26.27 5.06 1.04
CA LYS A 119 24.85 5.26 0.78
C LYS A 119 24.08 3.96 0.52
N GLY A 120 23.64 3.33 1.61
CA GLY A 120 22.77 2.15 1.61
C GLY A 120 21.58 2.33 0.65
N LYS A 121 21.24 1.26 -0.09
CA LYS A 121 20.23 1.29 -1.16
C LYS A 121 18.86 1.68 -0.58
N SER A 122 18.51 2.96 -0.74
CA SER A 122 17.37 3.60 -0.07
C SER A 122 16.07 2.84 -0.21
N GLU A 123 15.22 2.89 0.82
CA GLU A 123 14.02 2.05 0.97
C GLU A 123 13.09 2.07 -0.24
N LYS A 124 13.01 3.22 -0.92
CA LYS A 124 12.25 3.40 -2.16
C LYS A 124 12.67 2.42 -3.27
N LYS A 125 13.93 1.95 -3.29
CA LYS A 125 14.42 0.86 -4.16
C LYS A 125 14.05 -0.53 -3.64
N LYS A 126 13.91 -0.74 -2.32
CA LYS A 126 13.43 -2.01 -1.74
C LYS A 126 11.96 -2.24 -2.13
N TYR A 127 11.09 -1.28 -1.82
CA TYR A 127 9.65 -1.35 -2.14
C TYR A 127 9.36 -1.48 -3.65
N ALA A 128 10.17 -0.84 -4.50
CA ALA A 128 10.06 -0.99 -5.95
C ALA A 128 10.36 -2.42 -6.44
N LYS A 129 11.34 -3.11 -5.83
CA LYS A 129 11.64 -4.52 -6.15
C LYS A 129 10.55 -5.46 -5.64
N GLU A 130 10.12 -5.29 -4.41
CA GLU A 130 9.06 -6.09 -3.78
C GLU A 130 7.76 -6.06 -4.62
N ARG A 131 7.38 -4.87 -5.13
CA ARG A 131 6.22 -4.72 -6.02
C ARG A 131 6.36 -5.43 -7.37
N VAL A 132 7.59 -5.66 -7.85
CA VAL A 132 7.85 -6.44 -9.07
C VAL A 132 7.76 -7.93 -8.78
N LEU A 133 8.37 -8.41 -7.69
CA LEU A 133 8.27 -9.81 -7.26
C LEU A 133 6.81 -10.24 -7.03
N LYS A 134 6.02 -9.41 -6.34
CA LYS A 134 4.59 -9.64 -6.10
C LYS A 134 3.72 -9.56 -7.36
N MET A 135 4.23 -8.98 -8.46
CA MET A 135 3.59 -9.02 -9.78
C MET A 135 3.99 -10.29 -10.55
N GLN A 136 5.19 -10.83 -10.33
CA GLN A 136 5.65 -12.08 -10.94
C GLN A 136 4.95 -13.29 -10.31
N GLN A 137 4.85 -13.35 -8.97
CA GLN A 137 4.05 -14.37 -8.25
C GLN A 137 2.62 -14.41 -8.80
N LYS A 138 1.90 -13.28 -8.80
CA LYS A 138 0.55 -13.15 -9.37
C LYS A 138 0.36 -13.52 -10.84
N LYS A 139 1.43 -13.79 -11.60
CA LYS A 139 1.34 -14.41 -12.93
C LYS A 139 1.42 -15.93 -12.84
N LEU A 140 2.30 -16.47 -12.00
CA LEU A 140 2.41 -17.90 -11.69
C LEU A 140 1.11 -18.41 -11.03
N ASP A 141 0.63 -17.75 -9.97
CA ASP A 141 -0.66 -18.09 -9.31
C ASP A 141 -1.82 -18.14 -10.33
N LYS A 142 -1.76 -17.28 -11.37
CA LYS A 142 -2.77 -17.18 -12.44
C LYS A 142 -2.52 -18.13 -13.63
N GLN A 143 -1.36 -18.77 -13.71
CA GLN A 143 -1.11 -19.89 -14.61
C GLN A 143 -1.49 -21.20 -13.93
N GLU A 144 -1.14 -21.38 -12.66
CA GLU A 144 -1.53 -22.51 -11.82
C GLU A 144 -3.06 -22.64 -11.76
N THR A 145 -3.79 -21.61 -11.31
CA THR A 145 -5.27 -21.62 -11.29
C THR A 145 -5.95 -21.78 -12.66
N LYS A 146 -5.22 -21.57 -13.78
CA LYS A 146 -5.71 -21.91 -15.13
C LYS A 146 -5.50 -23.38 -15.45
N LEU A 147 -4.31 -23.92 -15.17
CA LEU A 147 -3.98 -25.34 -15.36
C LEU A 147 -4.82 -26.23 -14.43
N GLU A 148 -5.03 -25.82 -13.18
CA GLU A 148 -5.98 -26.45 -12.25
C GLU A 148 -7.39 -26.46 -12.83
N LYS A 149 -7.89 -25.34 -13.38
CA LYS A 149 -9.20 -25.34 -14.03
C LYS A 149 -9.21 -26.25 -15.25
N GLU A 150 -8.25 -26.11 -16.16
CA GLU A 150 -8.16 -26.90 -17.40
C GLU A 150 -8.02 -28.41 -17.12
N MET A 151 -7.47 -28.81 -15.96
CA MET A 151 -7.35 -30.20 -15.49
C MET A 151 -8.55 -30.69 -14.65
N PHE A 152 -9.30 -29.80 -13.99
CA PHE A 152 -10.39 -30.12 -13.06
C PHE A 152 -11.75 -29.49 -13.42
N ASP A 153 -11.98 -29.08 -14.67
CA ASP A 153 -13.29 -28.60 -15.18
C ASP A 153 -14.28 -29.77 -15.38
N VAL A 154 -14.41 -30.62 -14.36
CA VAL A 154 -15.36 -31.74 -14.34
C VAL A 154 -16.78 -31.15 -14.23
N PRO A 155 -17.69 -31.44 -15.17
CA PRO A 155 -19.08 -31.03 -15.03
C PRO A 155 -19.74 -31.86 -13.92
N PHE A 156 -19.70 -31.33 -12.70
CA PHE A 156 -20.48 -31.88 -11.59
C PHE A 156 -21.97 -31.84 -11.96
N GLY A 157 -22.57 -33.01 -12.16
CA GLY A 157 -24.02 -33.17 -12.17
C GLY A 157 -24.65 -32.65 -10.88
N GLU A 158 -25.95 -32.40 -10.88
CA GLU A 158 -26.65 -31.62 -9.84
C GLU A 158 -26.42 -32.12 -8.40
N VAL A 159 -25.39 -31.58 -7.73
CA VAL A 159 -25.07 -31.89 -6.33
C VAL A 159 -26.04 -31.13 -5.45
N SER A 160 -27.15 -31.78 -5.09
CA SER A 160 -28.06 -31.27 -4.05
C SER A 160 -27.35 -31.24 -2.70
N MET A 161 -26.73 -30.10 -2.38
CA MET A 161 -26.02 -29.84 -1.13
C MET A 161 -26.93 -29.86 0.12
N ALA A 162 -28.25 -29.87 -0.08
CA ALA A 162 -29.25 -30.15 0.95
C ALA A 162 -29.84 -31.56 0.73
N PRO A 163 -30.13 -32.33 1.81
CA PRO A 163 -30.92 -33.54 1.68
C PRO A 163 -32.32 -33.19 1.14
N PRO A 164 -32.93 -34.04 0.29
CA PRO A 164 -34.24 -33.75 -0.28
C PRO A 164 -35.29 -33.61 0.82
N SER A 165 -35.96 -32.46 0.86
CA SER A 165 -36.99 -32.17 1.86
C SER A 165 -38.24 -33.01 1.58
N LEU A 166 -38.47 -34.03 2.41
CA LEU A 166 -39.67 -34.86 2.35
C LEU A 166 -40.90 -34.03 2.73
N THR A 167 -41.56 -33.43 1.74
CA THR A 167 -42.79 -32.64 1.88
C THR A 167 -44.06 -33.49 2.09
N VAL A 168 -43.92 -34.82 2.12
CA VAL A 168 -45.01 -35.77 2.36
C VAL A 168 -45.52 -35.62 3.79
N LYS A 169 -46.74 -35.09 3.96
CA LYS A 169 -47.43 -35.08 5.27
C LYS A 169 -47.56 -36.52 5.81
N PRO A 170 -47.04 -36.84 7.00
CA PRO A 170 -47.19 -38.18 7.56
C PRO A 170 -48.67 -38.45 7.89
N ARG A 171 -49.20 -39.59 7.41
CA ARG A 171 -50.63 -39.96 7.33
C ARG A 171 -51.42 -39.99 8.67
N LYS A 172 -50.78 -39.69 9.81
CA LYS A 172 -51.41 -39.62 11.15
C LYS A 172 -51.11 -38.34 11.93
N ALA A 173 -50.49 -37.31 11.31
CA ALA A 173 -50.35 -36.02 11.96
C ALA A 173 -51.70 -35.28 12.07
N GLN A 174 -52.05 -34.87 13.28
CA GLN A 174 -53.15 -33.92 13.52
C GLN A 174 -52.60 -32.49 13.37
N ASP A 175 -53.14 -31.70 12.45
CA ASP A 175 -52.76 -30.30 12.24
C ASP A 175 -53.24 -29.42 13.42
N LYS A 176 -52.49 -29.44 14.54
CA LYS A 176 -52.75 -28.64 15.74
C LYS A 176 -52.19 -27.23 15.56
N SER A 177 -53.09 -26.26 15.36
CA SER A 177 -52.79 -24.83 15.19
C SER A 177 -52.32 -24.14 16.48
N GLN A 178 -51.21 -24.61 17.05
CA GLN A 178 -50.57 -24.00 18.22
C GLN A 178 -49.63 -22.86 17.80
N ASN A 179 -50.11 -21.63 17.95
CA ASN A 179 -49.30 -20.41 17.91
C ASN A 179 -48.45 -20.25 19.19
N SER A 180 -47.66 -21.27 19.53
CA SER A 180 -46.64 -21.16 20.58
C SER A 180 -45.31 -20.69 19.97
N SER A 181 -44.71 -19.65 20.58
CA SER A 181 -43.36 -19.21 20.25
C SER A 181 -42.38 -20.36 20.54
N LYS A 182 -41.67 -20.81 19.50
CA LYS A 182 -40.83 -22.04 19.50
C LYS A 182 -39.49 -21.89 20.24
N ASP A 183 -39.46 -21.10 21.31
CA ASP A 183 -38.30 -20.99 22.19
C ASP A 183 -38.28 -22.19 23.14
N LEU A 184 -37.13 -22.85 23.24
CA LEU A 184 -36.93 -23.95 24.19
C LEU A 184 -37.03 -23.41 25.62
N LEU A 185 -37.76 -24.11 26.50
CA LEU A 185 -37.93 -23.72 27.91
C LEU A 185 -36.59 -23.43 28.62
N LEU A 186 -35.55 -24.19 28.29
CA LEU A 186 -34.18 -23.99 28.78
C LEU A 186 -33.61 -22.61 28.43
N ASN A 187 -33.92 -22.04 27.26
CA ASN A 187 -33.45 -20.71 26.84
C ASN A 187 -34.06 -19.61 27.72
N SER A 188 -35.32 -19.79 28.14
CA SER A 188 -35.98 -18.90 29.09
C SER A 188 -35.34 -19.01 30.49
N LEU A 189 -35.22 -20.25 31.00
CA LEU A 189 -34.66 -20.52 32.33
C LEU A 189 -33.20 -20.08 32.48
N LEU A 190 -32.40 -20.22 31.42
CA LEU A 190 -30.99 -19.84 31.40
C LEU A 190 -30.77 -18.38 30.97
N GLY A 191 -31.83 -17.60 30.69
CA GLY A 191 -31.75 -16.21 30.21
C GLY A 191 -31.18 -16.02 28.80
N HIS A 192 -30.83 -17.11 28.11
CA HIS A 192 -30.14 -17.09 26.82
C HIS A 192 -31.13 -16.89 25.66
N LYS A 193 -31.52 -15.62 25.43
CA LYS A 193 -32.08 -15.24 24.12
C LYS A 193 -31.03 -15.43 23.04
N VAL A 194 -31.13 -16.51 22.27
CA VAL A 194 -30.32 -16.74 21.07
C VAL A 194 -30.64 -15.67 20.02
N ALA A 195 -29.85 -14.60 20.04
CA ALA A 195 -29.92 -13.55 19.03
C ALA A 195 -29.70 -14.17 17.64
N SER A 196 -30.64 -13.91 16.72
CA SER A 196 -30.68 -14.52 15.39
C SER A 196 -29.39 -14.22 14.62
N HIS A 197 -28.53 -15.24 14.53
CA HIS A 197 -27.20 -15.27 13.93
C HIS A 197 -26.18 -14.23 14.48
N PRO A 198 -25.00 -14.66 14.96
CA PRO A 198 -23.92 -13.71 15.21
C PRO A 198 -23.51 -13.04 13.90
N ALA A 199 -23.65 -11.71 13.84
CA ALA A 199 -23.30 -10.94 12.65
C ALA A 199 -21.86 -11.23 12.21
N LYS A 200 -21.65 -11.42 10.91
CA LYS A 200 -20.35 -11.81 10.34
C LYS A 200 -19.26 -10.85 10.84
N PRO A 201 -18.25 -11.32 11.59
CA PRO A 201 -17.24 -10.43 12.18
C PRO A 201 -16.48 -9.70 11.08
N SER A 202 -16.06 -8.46 11.35
CA SER A 202 -15.38 -7.63 10.35
C SER A 202 -14.08 -8.29 9.87
N MET A 203 -13.66 -8.00 8.62
CA MET A 203 -12.42 -8.53 8.03
C MET A 203 -11.17 -8.29 8.90
N ALA A 204 -11.17 -7.27 9.76
CA ALA A 204 -10.11 -7.04 10.73
C ALA A 204 -10.18 -8.01 11.91
N ARG A 205 -11.37 -8.23 12.48
CA ARG A 205 -11.59 -9.19 13.58
C ARG A 205 -11.36 -10.64 13.14
N GLN A 206 -11.72 -10.99 11.91
CA GLN A 206 -11.45 -12.30 11.31
C GLN A 206 -9.95 -12.61 11.29
N ARG A 207 -9.12 -11.69 10.77
CA ARG A 207 -7.65 -11.86 10.74
C ARG A 207 -7.03 -12.06 12.12
N ILE A 208 -7.49 -11.31 13.12
CA ILE A 208 -7.02 -11.46 14.51
C ILE A 208 -7.33 -12.87 15.02
N MET A 209 -8.58 -13.32 14.88
CA MET A 209 -9.00 -14.66 15.29
C MET A 209 -8.30 -15.79 14.49
N GLU A 210 -7.96 -15.54 13.23
CA GLU A 210 -7.22 -16.47 12.37
C GLU A 210 -5.74 -16.57 12.80
N GLU A 211 -5.09 -15.45 13.14
CA GLU A 211 -3.72 -15.42 13.66
C GLU A 211 -3.63 -16.10 15.04
N GLU A 212 -4.56 -15.80 15.95
CA GLU A 212 -4.69 -16.47 17.26
C GLU A 212 -4.86 -17.99 17.08
N ARG A 213 -5.75 -18.41 16.17
CA ARG A 213 -5.97 -19.82 15.84
C ARG A 213 -4.70 -20.48 15.28
N GLN A 214 -3.97 -19.82 14.38
CA GLN A 214 -2.71 -20.34 13.84
C GLN A 214 -1.67 -20.54 14.96
N ARG A 215 -1.46 -19.51 15.79
CA ARG A 215 -0.54 -19.54 16.92
C ARG A 215 -0.83 -20.69 17.90
N VAL A 216 -2.11 -20.93 18.22
CA VAL A 216 -2.54 -22.05 19.07
C VAL A 216 -2.29 -23.41 18.41
N VAL A 217 -2.58 -23.56 17.11
CA VAL A 217 -2.35 -24.82 16.36
C VAL A 217 -0.86 -25.15 16.24
N GLU A 218 0.00 -24.15 16.03
CA GLU A 218 1.46 -24.31 16.00
C GLU A 218 2.02 -24.70 17.37
N ALA A 219 1.60 -24.03 18.45
CA ALA A 219 1.97 -24.38 19.82
C ALA A 219 1.55 -25.82 20.18
N TYR A 220 0.32 -26.22 19.81
CA TYR A 220 -0.17 -27.58 20.00
C TYR A 220 0.67 -28.61 19.22
N ARG A 221 0.96 -28.34 17.94
CA ARG A 221 1.83 -29.20 17.10
C ARG A 221 3.22 -29.36 17.72
N HIS A 222 3.81 -28.27 18.21
CA HIS A 222 5.13 -28.31 18.84
C HIS A 222 5.12 -29.14 20.13
N MET A 223 4.17 -28.90 21.05
CA MET A 223 4.01 -29.70 22.26
C MET A 223 3.75 -31.18 21.95
N LYS A 224 2.92 -31.49 20.94
CA LYS A 224 2.63 -32.88 20.53
C LYS A 224 3.89 -33.58 20.00
N LYS A 225 4.71 -32.89 19.19
CA LYS A 225 6.01 -33.40 18.71
C LYS A 225 6.99 -33.66 19.86
N GLN A 226 7.09 -32.75 20.84
CA GLN A 226 7.92 -32.96 22.04
C GLN A 226 7.44 -34.17 22.86
N LYS A 227 6.12 -34.32 23.08
CA LYS A 227 5.55 -35.48 23.79
C LYS A 227 5.85 -36.80 23.07
N GLN A 228 5.78 -36.82 21.73
CA GLN A 228 6.15 -37.98 20.94
C GLN A 228 7.64 -38.32 21.10
N GLN A 229 8.55 -37.36 20.92
CA GLN A 229 9.99 -37.56 21.12
C GLN A 229 10.36 -38.06 22.53
N LEU A 230 9.58 -37.69 23.56
CA LEU A 230 9.76 -38.21 24.92
C LEU A 230 9.25 -39.66 25.08
N GLN A 231 8.22 -40.07 24.34
CA GLN A 231 7.78 -41.47 24.27
C GLN A 231 8.78 -42.30 23.46
N ASP A 232 9.21 -41.82 22.29
CA ASP A 232 10.20 -42.49 21.44
C ASP A 232 11.50 -42.76 22.23
N LYS A 233 12.02 -41.76 22.96
CA LYS A 233 13.19 -41.91 23.83
C LYS A 233 12.99 -42.94 24.94
N LYS A 234 11.81 -42.95 25.60
CA LYS A 234 11.49 -43.96 26.64
C LYS A 234 11.45 -45.37 26.06
N ASN A 235 10.85 -45.53 24.88
CA ASN A 235 10.77 -46.81 24.19
C ASN A 235 12.16 -47.30 23.75
N LEU A 236 13.05 -46.41 23.30
CA LEU A 236 14.45 -46.75 23.06
C LEU A 236 15.15 -47.25 24.34
N THR A 237 15.04 -46.52 25.46
CA THR A 237 15.69 -46.92 26.72
C THR A 237 15.15 -48.23 27.32
N LEU A 238 13.91 -48.61 26.98
CA LEU A 238 13.32 -49.89 27.39
C LEU A 238 13.73 -51.06 26.48
N ASN A 239 14.26 -50.79 25.29
CA ASN A 239 14.77 -51.81 24.35
C ASN A 239 16.30 -51.98 24.44
N THR A 240 16.96 -51.29 25.36
CA THR A 240 18.43 -51.33 25.57
C THR A 240 18.83 -51.95 26.92
N HIS A 241 17.89 -52.62 27.60
CA HIS A 241 18.06 -53.33 28.86
C HIS A 241 17.36 -54.70 28.78
#